data_AF-A0A7C4H5U4-F1
#
_entry.id   AF-A0A7C4H5U4-F1
#
_cell.length_a   1.000
_cell.length_b   1.000
_cell.length_c   1.000
_cell.angle_alpha   90.00
_cell.angle_beta   90.00
_cell.angle_gamma   90.00
#
_symmetry.space_group_name_H-M   'P 1'
#
loop_
_entity.id
_entity.type
_entity.pdbx_description
1 polymer ?
#
loop_
_entity_poly.entity_id
_entity_poly.type
_entity_poly.pdbx_seq_one_letter_code
_entity_poly.pdbx_strand_id
1 'polypeptide(L)'
;MEFARQSQAMRAAVKQPRMPSRALVDVLITILKAGLDRLVPEFSNELGYFYPDVLKVSVRYKVRDAEILEELANLGALEREHYDALILCPSCGSHFILSKLKCPSCGSERLRKEVTVSHVSCGAVNTVERVHGSTCRKCGEPLKPDNTVTIGVLYSCLSCGLRFETPSPLYRCGVCGTTFDHKSANYTVVYTYKVRVEEASRLEKQLITAEVKSLAESAGLIVAQPARVRGQSGFEHVFDLSVSDGKRVVYVDVVDSGPSA
;
A
#
# COMPACT_ATOMS: atom_id res chain seq x y z
N MET A 1 -12.43 33.56 41.72
CA MET A 1 -12.60 32.20 41.15
C MET A 1 -12.84 32.33 39.66
N GLU A 2 -11.84 32.78 38.89
CA GLU A 2 -12.05 33.03 37.45
C GLU A 2 -10.74 33.03 36.65
N PHE A 3 -9.79 32.16 37.04
CA PHE A 3 -8.51 31.99 36.33
C PHE A 3 -8.09 30.53 36.16
N ALA A 4 -9.00 29.58 36.42
CA ALA A 4 -8.72 28.14 36.39
C ALA A 4 -9.45 27.37 35.28
N ARG A 5 -9.74 28.04 34.14
CA ARG A 5 -10.50 27.42 33.02
C ARG A 5 -9.86 27.53 31.62
N GLN A 6 -8.59 27.88 31.49
CA GLN A 6 -7.94 28.04 30.18
C GLN A 6 -6.60 27.27 29.97
N SER A 7 -6.43 26.07 30.55
CA SER A 7 -5.29 25.20 30.16
C SER A 7 -5.64 23.77 29.73
N GLN A 8 -6.92 23.48 29.50
CA GLN A 8 -7.35 22.25 28.83
C GLN A 8 -7.56 22.49 27.34
N ALA A 9 -6.46 22.74 26.61
CA ALA A 9 -6.44 22.65 25.15
C ALA A 9 -5.46 21.54 24.74
N MET A 10 -6.01 20.45 24.21
CA MET A 10 -5.36 19.42 23.39
C MET A 10 -4.04 18.82 23.92
N ARG A 11 -4.14 17.91 24.88
CA ARG A 11 -3.24 16.75 24.91
C ARG A 11 -3.87 15.65 24.05
N ALA A 12 -3.62 15.67 22.75
CA ALA A 12 -3.81 14.47 21.95
C ALA A 12 -2.82 13.43 22.50
N ALA A 13 -3.33 12.42 23.21
CA ALA A 13 -2.51 11.28 23.59
C ALA A 13 -1.93 10.69 22.31
N VAL A 14 -0.60 10.67 22.20
CA VAL A 14 0.10 10.04 21.09
C VAL A 14 -0.37 8.59 21.07
N LYS A 15 -1.06 8.19 19.98
CA LYS A 15 -1.32 6.77 19.76
C LYS A 15 0.04 6.09 19.67
N GLN A 16 0.28 5.14 20.56
CA GLN A 16 1.54 4.38 20.55
C GLN A 16 1.68 3.72 19.17
N PRO A 17 2.87 3.83 18.54
CA PRO A 17 3.08 3.25 17.22
C PRO A 17 2.97 1.74 17.28
N ARG A 18 2.41 1.15 16.22
CA ARG A 18 2.24 -0.31 16.10
C ARG A 18 3.53 -1.06 15.74
N MET A 19 4.63 -0.34 15.53
CA MET A 19 5.93 -0.85 15.08
C MET A 19 7.09 -0.09 15.73
N PRO A 20 8.35 -0.56 15.60
CA PRO A 20 9.48 0.07 16.27
C PRO A 20 9.62 1.56 15.90
N SER A 21 9.58 2.45 16.89
CA SER A 21 9.69 3.91 16.71
C SER A 21 10.91 4.32 15.89
N ARG A 22 12.01 3.56 15.99
CA ARG A 22 13.24 3.79 15.22
C ARG A 22 13.05 3.66 13.71
N ALA A 23 12.20 2.75 13.24
CA ALA A 23 11.91 2.60 11.81
C ALA A 23 11.15 3.83 11.27
N LEU A 24 10.18 4.32 12.05
CA LEU A 24 9.42 5.54 11.71
C LEU A 24 10.35 6.76 11.65
N VAL A 25 11.22 6.92 12.65
CA VAL A 25 12.20 8.02 12.71
C VAL A 25 13.18 7.97 11.53
N ASP A 26 13.76 6.80 11.21
CA ASP A 26 14.69 6.67 10.09
C ASP A 26 14.02 7.01 8.74
N VAL A 27 12.74 6.64 8.55
CA VAL A 27 11.99 7.05 7.36
C VAL A 27 11.72 8.55 7.34
N LEU A 28 11.29 9.15 8.46
CA LEU A 28 11.08 10.61 8.54
C LEU A 28 12.36 11.39 8.25
N ILE A 29 13.50 10.97 8.82
CA ILE A 29 14.82 11.54 8.51
C ILE A 29 15.13 11.44 7.02
N THR A 30 14.86 10.28 6.41
CA THR A 30 15.10 10.06 4.98
C THR A 30 14.26 11.02 4.13
N ILE A 31 12.97 11.13 4.43
CA ILE A 31 12.03 12.02 3.74
C ILE A 31 12.46 13.48 3.85
N LEU A 32 12.73 13.95 5.09
CA LEU A 32 13.01 15.35 5.37
C LEU A 32 14.37 15.79 4.81
N LYS A 33 15.41 14.96 4.95
CA LYS A 33 16.75 15.30 4.42
C LYS A 33 16.80 15.31 2.89
N ALA A 34 16.08 14.39 2.25
CA ALA A 34 16.02 14.36 0.79
C ALA A 34 15.03 15.38 0.21
N GLY A 35 14.23 16.06 1.05
CA GLY A 35 13.23 17.03 0.61
C GLY A 35 12.13 16.39 -0.23
N LEU A 36 11.74 15.15 0.08
CA LEU A 36 10.71 14.44 -0.67
C LEU A 36 9.35 15.08 -0.42
N ASP A 37 8.63 15.38 -1.49
CA ASP A 37 7.25 15.88 -1.44
C ASP A 37 6.24 14.72 -1.49
N ARG A 38 6.60 13.61 -2.15
CA ARG A 38 5.78 12.41 -2.30
C ARG A 38 6.63 11.15 -2.35
N LEU A 39 6.07 10.03 -1.89
CA LEU A 39 6.62 8.69 -2.05
C LEU A 39 5.72 7.89 -2.99
N VAL A 40 6.25 7.53 -4.15
CA VAL A 40 5.52 6.81 -5.21
C VAL A 40 5.99 5.35 -5.24
N PRO A 41 5.07 4.38 -5.29
CA PRO A 41 5.44 2.97 -5.36
C PRO A 41 5.93 2.59 -6.77
N GLU A 42 6.85 1.64 -6.84
CA GLU A 42 7.28 0.95 -8.05
C GLU A 42 6.88 -0.53 -8.00
N PHE A 43 6.75 -1.19 -9.15
CA PHE A 43 6.41 -2.60 -9.24
C PHE A 43 7.57 -3.44 -9.76
N SER A 44 7.84 -4.57 -9.11
CA SER A 44 8.68 -5.65 -9.64
C SER A 44 8.00 -7.00 -9.50
N ASN A 45 8.39 -7.98 -10.32
CA ASN A 45 7.83 -9.32 -10.24
C ASN A 45 8.19 -9.98 -8.90
N GLU A 46 9.38 -9.69 -8.38
CA GLU A 46 9.95 -10.28 -7.18
C GLU A 46 9.34 -9.71 -5.90
N LEU A 47 9.25 -8.38 -5.79
CA LEU A 47 8.80 -7.70 -4.57
C LEU A 47 7.30 -7.33 -4.61
N GLY A 48 6.67 -7.32 -5.78
CA GLY A 48 5.39 -6.66 -5.96
C GLY A 48 5.57 -5.14 -5.95
N TYR A 49 4.60 -4.41 -5.38
CA TYR A 49 4.78 -2.98 -5.13
C TYR A 49 5.71 -2.72 -3.94
N PHE A 50 6.65 -1.81 -4.12
CA PHE A 50 7.60 -1.37 -3.09
C PHE A 50 7.89 0.13 -3.24
N TYR A 51 8.45 0.75 -2.21
CA TYR A 51 8.77 2.18 -2.18
C TYR A 51 10.30 2.36 -2.17
N PRO A 52 10.93 2.74 -3.30
CA PRO A 52 12.38 2.75 -3.44
C PRO A 52 13.07 3.66 -2.42
N ASP A 53 12.48 4.81 -2.10
CA ASP A 53 13.02 5.82 -1.18
C ASP A 53 13.23 5.28 0.24
N VAL A 54 12.40 4.33 0.68
CA VAL A 54 12.40 3.80 2.06
C VAL A 54 12.78 2.34 2.14
N LEU A 55 13.08 1.70 1.00
CA LEU A 55 13.39 0.27 0.93
C LEU A 55 14.58 -0.13 1.83
N LYS A 56 15.61 0.73 1.92
CA LYS A 56 16.77 0.50 2.80
C LYS A 56 16.36 0.41 4.28
N VAL A 57 15.46 1.29 4.72
CA VAL A 57 14.93 1.30 6.09
C VAL A 57 14.05 0.08 6.33
N SER A 58 13.17 -0.25 5.38
CA SER A 58 12.33 -1.45 5.43
C SER A 58 13.17 -2.72 5.64
N VAL A 59 14.22 -2.93 4.83
CA VAL A 59 15.12 -4.08 4.94
C VAL A 59 15.85 -4.11 6.28
N ARG A 60 16.36 -2.96 6.74
CA ARG A 60 17.08 -2.83 8.02
C ARG A 60 16.24 -3.27 9.20
N TYR A 61 14.98 -2.84 9.26
CA TYR A 61 14.09 -3.12 10.39
C TYR A 61 13.23 -4.39 10.20
N LYS A 62 13.30 -5.04 9.04
CA LYS A 62 12.48 -6.22 8.69
C LYS A 62 10.98 -5.93 8.79
N VAL A 63 10.57 -4.73 8.41
CA VAL A 63 9.18 -4.28 8.36
C VAL A 63 8.88 -3.87 6.93
N ARG A 64 7.74 -4.26 6.36
CA ARG A 64 7.37 -3.88 4.99
C ARG A 64 7.29 -2.36 4.88
N ASP A 65 7.86 -1.81 3.82
CA ASP A 65 7.82 -0.39 3.49
C ASP A 65 6.39 0.20 3.54
N ALA A 66 5.42 -0.47 2.93
CA ALA A 66 4.02 -0.06 2.94
C ALA A 66 3.45 0.04 4.37
N GLU A 67 3.87 -0.84 5.29
CA GLU A 67 3.41 -0.78 6.69
C GLU A 67 3.99 0.44 7.42
N ILE A 68 5.25 0.79 7.14
CA ILE A 68 5.92 1.95 7.75
C ILE A 68 5.22 3.23 7.27
N LEU A 69 4.98 3.36 5.97
CA LEU A 69 4.32 4.53 5.39
C LEU A 69 2.85 4.63 5.83
N GLU A 70 2.14 3.51 5.93
CA GLU A 70 0.78 3.48 6.43
C GLU A 70 0.69 3.94 7.90
N GLU A 71 1.67 3.56 8.73
CA GLU A 71 1.73 4.02 10.11
C GLU A 71 2.05 5.52 10.20
N LEU A 72 2.99 6.02 9.40
CA LEU A 72 3.27 7.46 9.32
C LEU A 72 2.05 8.25 8.83
N ALA A 73 1.26 7.69 7.92
CA ALA A 73 0.00 8.27 7.48
C ALA A 73 -1.10 8.20 8.55
N ASN A 74 -1.11 7.17 9.42
CA ASN A 74 -1.98 7.11 10.60
C ASN A 74 -1.61 8.15 11.66
N LEU A 75 -0.33 8.48 11.76
CA LEU A 75 0.21 9.49 12.68
C LEU A 75 0.12 10.92 12.11
N GLY A 76 -0.32 11.07 10.86
CA GLY A 76 -0.58 12.37 10.23
C GLY A 76 0.62 13.02 9.52
N ALA A 77 1.78 12.35 9.49
CA ALA A 77 2.95 12.84 8.76
C ALA A 77 2.83 12.69 7.24
N LEU A 78 1.98 11.76 6.79
CA LEU A 78 1.73 11.49 5.38
C LEU A 78 0.23 11.53 5.07
N GLU A 79 -0.10 11.93 3.85
CA GLU A 79 -1.44 11.85 3.28
C GLU A 79 -1.49 10.76 2.20
N ARG A 80 -2.54 9.92 2.23
CA ARG A 80 -2.74 8.84 1.28
C ARG A 80 -3.44 9.36 0.03
N GLU A 81 -2.92 9.00 -1.13
CA GLU A 81 -3.58 9.19 -2.41
C GLU A 81 -3.64 7.84 -3.13
N HIS A 82 -4.79 7.46 -3.68
CA HIS A 82 -4.94 6.19 -4.38
C HIS A 82 -3.98 6.12 -5.57
N TYR A 83 -3.17 5.06 -5.64
CA TYR A 83 -2.28 4.80 -6.77
C TYR A 83 -2.82 3.67 -7.63
N ASP A 84 -3.03 2.49 -7.04
CA ASP A 84 -3.49 1.28 -7.74
C ASP A 84 -4.25 0.34 -6.78
N ALA A 85 -4.85 -0.73 -7.31
CA ALA A 85 -5.47 -1.79 -6.54
C ALA A 85 -5.04 -3.17 -7.06
N LEU A 86 -4.55 -4.01 -6.13
CA LEU A 86 -4.06 -5.35 -6.43
C LEU A 86 -5.00 -6.42 -5.90
N ILE A 87 -5.06 -7.54 -6.63
CA ILE A 87 -5.56 -8.81 -6.11
C ILE A 87 -4.42 -9.55 -5.43
N LEU A 88 -4.57 -9.82 -4.14
CA LEU A 88 -3.65 -10.66 -3.38
C LEU A 88 -4.29 -12.01 -3.06
N CYS A 89 -3.44 -13.03 -2.94
CA CYS A 89 -3.89 -14.34 -2.49
C CYS A 89 -4.49 -14.23 -1.08
N PRO A 90 -5.72 -14.70 -0.85
CA PRO A 90 -6.34 -14.62 0.48
C PRO A 90 -5.67 -15.53 1.51
N SER A 91 -4.90 -16.54 1.08
CA SER A 91 -4.23 -17.49 1.97
C SER A 91 -2.82 -17.08 2.37
N CYS A 92 -2.05 -16.43 1.49
CA CYS A 92 -0.63 -16.11 1.76
C CYS A 92 -0.24 -14.66 1.45
N GLY A 93 -1.15 -13.84 0.92
CA GLY A 93 -0.90 -12.44 0.58
C GLY A 93 -0.06 -12.20 -0.67
N SER A 94 0.36 -13.25 -1.40
CA SER A 94 1.17 -13.09 -2.63
C SER A 94 0.40 -12.40 -3.75
N HIS A 95 1.08 -11.52 -4.49
CA HIS A 95 0.62 -10.86 -5.72
C HIS A 95 0.82 -11.71 -6.98
N PHE A 96 1.53 -12.85 -6.90
CA PHE A 96 1.76 -13.71 -8.05
C PHE A 96 0.53 -14.58 -8.34
N ILE A 97 -0.41 -14.02 -9.10
CA ILE A 97 -1.72 -14.60 -9.37
C ILE A 97 -1.87 -14.97 -10.85
N LEU A 98 -2.11 -16.26 -11.11
CA LEU A 98 -2.47 -16.75 -12.42
C LEU A 98 -3.98 -16.59 -12.64
N SER A 99 -4.34 -15.85 -13.68
CA SER A 99 -5.74 -15.66 -14.08
C SER A 99 -6.23 -16.80 -14.96
N LYS A 100 -7.40 -17.33 -14.61
CA LYS A 100 -8.12 -18.40 -15.30
C LYS A 100 -9.60 -18.05 -15.43
N LEU A 101 -10.33 -18.89 -16.16
CA LEU A 101 -11.75 -18.76 -16.39
C LEU A 101 -12.45 -20.08 -16.01
N LYS A 102 -13.63 -19.98 -15.39
CA LYS A 102 -14.46 -21.13 -15.01
C LYS A 102 -15.90 -20.98 -15.51
N CYS A 103 -16.57 -22.12 -15.70
CA CYS A 103 -17.99 -22.16 -16.00
C CYS A 103 -18.79 -21.57 -14.82
N PRO A 104 -19.69 -20.60 -15.07
CA PRO A 104 -20.49 -20.00 -14.01
C PRO A 104 -21.49 -20.98 -13.38
N SER A 105 -21.87 -22.05 -14.09
CA SER A 105 -22.85 -23.03 -13.61
C SER A 105 -22.23 -24.18 -12.81
N CYS A 106 -21.14 -24.79 -13.29
CA CYS A 106 -20.56 -25.98 -12.65
C CYS A 106 -19.14 -25.77 -12.09
N GLY A 107 -18.54 -24.59 -12.26
CA GLY A 107 -17.20 -24.27 -11.78
C GLY A 107 -16.04 -24.91 -12.56
N SER A 108 -16.31 -25.69 -13.61
CA SER A 108 -15.26 -26.33 -14.42
C SER A 108 -14.41 -25.32 -15.19
N GLU A 109 -13.09 -25.53 -15.19
CA GLU A 109 -12.11 -24.77 -15.99
C GLU A 109 -12.02 -25.25 -17.44
N ARG A 110 -12.68 -26.37 -17.79
CA ARG A 110 -12.62 -26.96 -19.13
C ARG A 110 -13.53 -26.20 -20.09
N LEU A 111 -13.08 -25.03 -20.49
CA LEU A 111 -13.78 -24.12 -21.37
C LEU A 111 -13.18 -24.13 -22.78
N ARG A 112 -14.06 -24.05 -23.78
CA ARG A 112 -13.69 -23.79 -25.16
C ARG A 112 -14.21 -22.41 -25.55
N LYS A 113 -13.31 -21.53 -25.98
CA LYS A 113 -13.67 -20.21 -26.51
C LYS A 113 -14.01 -20.34 -28.00
N GLU A 114 -15.13 -19.76 -28.39
CA GLU A 114 -15.61 -19.67 -29.75
C GLU A 114 -15.92 -18.20 -30.06
N VAL A 115 -15.86 -17.84 -31.34
CA VAL A 115 -16.20 -16.52 -31.85
C VAL A 115 -17.33 -16.70 -32.85
N THR A 116 -18.37 -15.89 -32.69
CA THR A 116 -19.48 -15.81 -33.63
C THR A 116 -19.20 -14.69 -34.61
N VAL A 117 -19.19 -15.00 -35.90
CA VAL A 117 -18.88 -14.05 -36.99
C VAL A 117 -19.94 -14.09 -38.08
N SER A 118 -20.24 -12.93 -38.66
CA SER A 118 -20.99 -12.81 -39.91
C SER A 118 -20.02 -12.86 -41.08
N HIS A 119 -20.27 -13.73 -42.06
CA HIS A 119 -19.54 -13.72 -43.33
C HIS A 119 -20.12 -12.63 -44.22
N VAL A 120 -19.32 -11.62 -44.55
CA VAL A 120 -19.76 -10.44 -45.31
C VAL A 120 -20.29 -10.84 -46.69
N SER A 121 -19.63 -11.78 -47.36
CA SER A 121 -19.96 -12.13 -48.75
C SER A 121 -21.33 -12.81 -48.91
N CYS A 122 -21.79 -13.57 -47.92
CA CYS A 122 -23.04 -14.35 -48.05
C CYS A 122 -24.06 -14.13 -46.91
N GLY A 123 -23.72 -13.26 -45.95
CA GLY A 123 -24.53 -12.90 -44.77
C GLY A 123 -24.72 -14.00 -43.73
N ALA A 124 -23.95 -15.11 -43.79
CA ALA A 124 -24.15 -16.23 -42.87
C ALA A 124 -23.46 -16.01 -41.53
N VAL A 125 -24.15 -16.36 -40.44
CA VAL A 125 -23.57 -16.39 -39.10
C VAL A 125 -22.88 -17.73 -38.86
N ASN A 126 -21.64 -17.69 -38.41
CA ASN A 126 -20.80 -18.86 -38.13
C ASN A 126 -20.23 -18.75 -36.72
N THR A 127 -20.31 -19.83 -35.94
CA THR A 127 -19.60 -19.94 -34.65
C THR A 127 -18.42 -20.88 -34.83
N VAL A 128 -17.22 -20.35 -34.61
CA VAL A 128 -15.94 -21.03 -34.90
C VAL A 128 -14.94 -20.77 -33.78
N GLU A 129 -14.01 -21.70 -33.51
CA GLU A 129 -12.97 -21.49 -32.49
C GLU A 129 -11.99 -20.37 -32.86
N ARG A 130 -11.75 -20.20 -34.17
CA ARG A 130 -10.93 -19.15 -34.77
C ARG A 130 -11.45 -18.84 -36.16
N VAL A 131 -11.39 -17.57 -36.54
CA VAL A 131 -11.81 -17.12 -37.88
C VAL A 131 -10.88 -17.71 -38.94
N HIS A 132 -9.58 -17.50 -38.79
CA HIS A 132 -8.59 -18.02 -39.74
C HIS A 132 -8.59 -19.55 -39.79
N GLY A 133 -8.72 -20.09 -41.00
CA GLY A 133 -8.71 -21.54 -41.25
C GLY A 133 -10.07 -22.20 -41.03
N SER A 134 -11.13 -21.42 -40.80
CA SER A 134 -12.51 -21.91 -40.79
C SER A 134 -13.21 -21.58 -42.12
N THR A 135 -14.26 -22.32 -42.46
CA THR A 135 -15.06 -22.10 -43.67
C THR A 135 -16.49 -21.71 -43.32
N CYS A 136 -17.09 -20.92 -44.19
CA CYS A 136 -18.49 -20.54 -44.07
C CYS A 136 -19.37 -21.77 -44.29
N ARG A 137 -20.22 -22.11 -43.32
CA ARG A 137 -21.13 -23.26 -43.41
C ARG A 137 -22.20 -23.12 -44.50
N LYS A 138 -22.43 -21.89 -45.00
CA LYS A 138 -23.44 -21.60 -46.04
C LYS A 138 -22.88 -21.69 -47.46
N CYS A 139 -21.72 -21.08 -47.72
CA CYS A 139 -21.17 -20.98 -49.08
C CYS A 139 -19.84 -21.73 -49.28
N GLY A 140 -19.29 -22.35 -48.24
CA GLY A 140 -18.04 -23.11 -48.31
C GLY A 140 -16.77 -22.25 -48.34
N GLU A 141 -16.89 -20.95 -48.68
CA GLU A 141 -15.75 -20.03 -48.75
C GLU A 141 -14.99 -19.88 -47.42
N PRO A 142 -13.67 -19.67 -47.45
CA PRO A 142 -12.88 -19.42 -46.26
C PRO A 142 -13.32 -18.15 -45.51
N LEU A 143 -13.43 -18.26 -44.19
CA LEU A 143 -13.58 -17.12 -43.29
C LEU A 143 -12.21 -16.49 -43.05
N LYS A 144 -12.12 -15.18 -43.25
CA LYS A 144 -10.91 -14.37 -43.12
C LYS A 144 -11.24 -13.09 -42.34
N PRO A 145 -10.26 -12.45 -41.67
CA PRO A 145 -10.50 -11.21 -40.93
C PRO A 145 -11.06 -10.07 -41.78
N ASP A 146 -10.75 -10.02 -43.08
CA ASP A 146 -11.18 -8.97 -44.03
C ASP A 146 -12.58 -9.22 -44.62
N ASN A 147 -13.08 -10.46 -44.58
CA ASN A 147 -14.41 -10.84 -45.09
C ASN A 147 -15.40 -11.25 -43.98
N THR A 148 -15.07 -11.01 -42.71
CA THR A 148 -15.93 -11.32 -41.57
C THR A 148 -16.12 -10.15 -40.63
N VAL A 149 -17.29 -10.10 -39.98
CA VAL A 149 -17.60 -9.18 -38.89
C VAL A 149 -17.83 -9.98 -37.62
N THR A 150 -17.05 -9.72 -36.58
CA THR A 150 -17.23 -10.37 -35.27
C THR A 150 -18.52 -9.87 -34.61
N ILE A 151 -19.43 -10.81 -34.34
CA ILE A 151 -20.71 -10.55 -33.65
C ILE A 151 -20.53 -10.68 -32.13
N GLY A 152 -19.75 -11.68 -31.68
CA GLY A 152 -19.56 -11.91 -30.26
C GLY A 152 -18.62 -13.07 -29.94
N VAL A 153 -18.39 -13.26 -28.65
CA VAL A 153 -17.56 -14.36 -28.10
C VAL A 153 -18.45 -15.25 -27.24
N LEU A 154 -18.32 -16.55 -27.42
CA LEU A 154 -19.05 -17.55 -26.65
C LEU A 154 -18.06 -18.53 -26.02
N TYR A 155 -18.42 -19.05 -24.86
CA TYR A 155 -17.71 -20.11 -24.18
C TYR A 155 -18.62 -21.33 -24.06
N SER A 156 -18.06 -22.49 -24.37
CA SER A 156 -18.73 -23.78 -24.22
C SER A 156 -18.03 -24.57 -23.11
N CYS A 157 -18.77 -24.97 -22.07
CA CYS A 157 -18.23 -25.82 -21.01
C CYS A 157 -18.19 -27.28 -21.47
N LEU A 158 -17.00 -27.86 -21.48
CA LEU A 158 -16.80 -29.26 -21.87
C LEU A 158 -17.19 -30.26 -20.77
N SER A 159 -17.59 -29.78 -19.59
CA SER A 159 -18.01 -30.62 -18.46
C SER A 159 -19.53 -30.73 -18.34
N CYS A 160 -20.28 -29.62 -18.46
CA CYS A 160 -21.75 -29.62 -18.34
C CYS A 160 -22.49 -29.24 -19.63
N GLY A 161 -21.77 -28.90 -20.71
CA GLY A 161 -22.37 -28.53 -21.99
C GLY A 161 -22.96 -27.12 -22.05
N LEU A 162 -22.99 -26.37 -20.94
CA LEU A 162 -23.54 -25.01 -20.93
C LEU A 162 -22.73 -24.09 -21.85
N ARG A 163 -23.44 -23.29 -22.64
CA ARG A 163 -22.89 -22.21 -23.46
C ARG A 163 -23.24 -20.85 -22.84
N PHE A 164 -22.29 -19.94 -22.78
CA PHE A 164 -22.44 -18.64 -22.13
C PHE A 164 -21.40 -17.64 -22.66
N GLU A 165 -21.69 -16.34 -22.56
CA GLU A 165 -20.81 -15.29 -23.07
C GLU A 165 -19.74 -14.88 -22.03
N THR A 166 -20.12 -14.87 -20.75
CA THR A 166 -19.27 -14.36 -19.66
C THR A 166 -18.82 -15.48 -18.72
N PRO A 167 -17.62 -16.04 -18.89
CA PRO A 167 -17.04 -16.95 -17.91
C PRO A 167 -16.79 -16.22 -16.59
N SER A 168 -16.85 -16.96 -15.48
CA SER A 168 -16.47 -16.40 -14.18
C SER A 168 -14.95 -16.39 -14.05
N PRO A 169 -14.34 -15.31 -13.52
CA PRO A 169 -12.92 -15.30 -13.25
C PRO A 169 -12.58 -16.29 -12.13
N LEU A 170 -11.43 -16.93 -12.27
CA LEU A 170 -10.84 -17.84 -11.30
C LEU A 170 -9.35 -17.51 -11.20
N TYR A 171 -8.83 -17.47 -10.00
CA TYR A 171 -7.44 -17.13 -9.72
C TYR A 171 -6.74 -18.31 -9.07
N ARG A 172 -5.48 -18.53 -9.42
CA ARG A 172 -4.61 -19.49 -8.74
C ARG A 172 -3.34 -18.79 -8.29
N CYS A 173 -3.04 -18.85 -7.00
CA CYS A 173 -1.78 -18.34 -6.48
C CYS A 173 -0.61 -19.18 -7.02
N GLY A 174 0.38 -18.54 -7.62
CA GLY A 174 1.59 -19.20 -8.10
C GLY A 174 2.57 -19.59 -6.99
N VAL A 175 2.37 -19.09 -5.77
CA VAL A 175 3.21 -19.41 -4.60
C VAL A 175 2.65 -20.58 -3.80
N CYS A 176 1.44 -20.46 -3.26
CA CYS A 176 0.85 -21.51 -2.40
C CYS A 176 -0.15 -22.42 -3.10
N GLY A 177 -0.48 -22.15 -4.38
CA GLY A 177 -1.40 -22.96 -5.17
C GLY A 177 -2.90 -22.75 -4.86
N THR A 178 -3.25 -21.95 -3.83
CA THR A 178 -4.64 -21.65 -3.46
C THR A 178 -5.40 -21.11 -4.65
N THR A 179 -6.60 -21.66 -4.86
CA THR A 179 -7.54 -21.22 -5.90
C THR A 179 -8.67 -20.44 -5.26
N PHE A 180 -9.00 -19.28 -5.82
CA PHE A 180 -10.00 -18.37 -5.30
C PHE A 180 -10.62 -17.57 -6.46
N ASP A 181 -11.72 -16.86 -6.25
CA ASP A 181 -12.35 -16.05 -7.29
C ASP A 181 -12.49 -14.59 -6.85
N HIS A 182 -13.09 -13.76 -7.71
CA HIS A 182 -13.26 -12.33 -7.44
C HIS A 182 -14.05 -12.01 -6.16
N LYS A 183 -14.83 -12.96 -5.60
CA LYS A 183 -15.58 -12.75 -4.36
C LYS A 183 -14.74 -13.02 -3.11
N SER A 184 -13.78 -13.94 -3.22
CA SER A 184 -12.88 -14.37 -2.15
C SER A 184 -11.47 -13.76 -2.28
N ALA A 185 -11.24 -12.97 -3.32
CA ALA A 185 -10.01 -12.22 -3.52
C ALA A 185 -9.87 -11.08 -2.49
N ASN A 186 -8.66 -10.92 -1.95
CA ASN A 186 -8.32 -9.74 -1.17
C ASN A 186 -7.90 -8.63 -2.13
N TYR A 187 -8.65 -7.53 -2.15
CA TYR A 187 -8.30 -6.32 -2.89
C TYR A 187 -7.57 -5.37 -1.96
N THR A 188 -6.31 -5.10 -2.24
CA THR A 188 -5.48 -4.18 -1.46
C THR A 188 -5.19 -2.95 -2.29
N VAL A 189 -5.51 -1.79 -1.75
CA VAL A 189 -5.16 -0.50 -2.34
C VAL A 189 -3.67 -0.23 -2.08
N VAL A 190 -2.99 0.22 -3.12
CA VAL A 190 -1.64 0.75 -3.08
C VAL A 190 -1.74 2.26 -3.13
N TYR A 191 -1.01 2.95 -2.26
CA TYR A 191 -1.07 4.40 -2.14
C TYR A 191 0.18 5.06 -2.72
N THR A 192 0.02 6.30 -3.15
CA THR A 192 1.09 7.28 -3.09
C THR A 192 0.96 8.02 -1.76
N TYR A 193 2.08 8.36 -1.14
CA TYR A 193 2.07 9.11 0.12
C TYR A 193 2.60 10.52 -0.11
N LYS A 194 1.76 11.53 0.08
CA LYS A 194 2.17 12.93 0.05
C LYS A 194 2.70 13.34 1.42
N VAL A 195 3.84 14.01 1.45
CA VAL A 195 4.52 14.42 2.68
C VAL A 195 3.88 15.69 3.23
N ARG A 196 3.53 15.65 4.52
CA ARG A 196 3.08 16.82 5.28
C ARG A 196 4.27 17.31 6.10
N VAL A 197 5.09 18.18 5.51
CA VAL A 197 6.45 18.48 6.00
C VAL A 197 6.46 18.98 7.45
N GLU A 198 5.58 19.91 7.82
CA GLU A 198 5.50 20.45 9.18
C GLU A 198 5.11 19.37 10.19
N GLU A 199 4.13 18.53 9.84
CA GLU A 199 3.66 17.42 10.66
C GLU A 199 4.70 16.29 10.76
N ALA A 200 5.44 16.04 9.68
CA ALA A 200 6.54 15.07 9.63
C ALA A 200 7.71 15.51 10.54
N SER A 201 8.18 16.76 10.43
CA SER A 201 9.21 17.32 11.32
C SER A 201 8.77 17.29 12.78
N ARG A 202 7.52 17.68 13.06
CA ARG A 202 6.96 17.62 14.41
C ARG A 202 6.90 16.18 14.94
N LEU A 203 6.48 15.22 14.13
CA LEU A 203 6.40 13.81 14.52
C LEU A 203 7.80 13.22 14.77
N GLU A 204 8.78 13.54 13.93
CA GLU A 204 10.18 13.14 14.11
C GLU A 204 10.69 13.59 15.48
N LYS A 205 10.58 14.89 15.77
CA LYS A 205 10.96 15.48 17.06
C LYS A 205 10.27 14.79 18.23
N GLN A 206 8.96 14.54 18.12
CA GLN A 206 8.19 13.84 19.16
C GLN A 206 8.67 12.41 19.41
N LEU A 207 8.92 11.64 18.35
CA LEU A 207 9.36 10.25 18.45
C LEU A 207 10.77 10.14 19.05
N ILE A 208 11.71 11.00 18.62
CA ILE A 208 13.07 11.05 19.18
C ILE A 208 13.02 11.44 20.66
N THR A 209 12.25 12.48 20.99
CA THR A 209 12.07 12.95 22.38
C THR A 209 11.51 11.83 23.28
N ALA A 210 10.54 11.07 22.78
CA ALA A 210 9.96 9.94 23.51
C ALA A 210 10.95 8.78 23.70
N GLU A 211 11.77 8.46 22.69
CA GLU A 211 12.82 7.44 22.78
C GLU A 211 13.90 7.83 23.81
N VAL A 212 14.38 9.09 23.76
CA VAL A 212 15.37 9.61 24.73
C VAL A 212 14.82 9.53 26.15
N LYS A 213 13.57 9.95 26.35
CA LYS A 213 12.89 9.84 27.64
C LYS A 213 12.84 8.39 28.12
N SER A 214 12.36 7.47 27.28
CA SER A 214 12.21 6.06 27.65
C SER A 214 13.55 5.41 28.00
N LEU A 215 14.60 5.71 27.24
CA LEU A 215 15.95 5.23 27.53
C LEU A 215 16.47 5.78 28.86
N ALA A 216 16.33 7.07 29.12
CA ALA A 216 16.76 7.70 30.35
C ALA A 216 16.02 7.12 31.58
N GLU A 217 14.70 6.98 31.52
CA GLU A 217 13.90 6.38 32.58
C GLU A 217 14.31 4.92 32.84
N SER A 218 14.56 4.14 31.77
CA SER A 218 15.04 2.75 31.90
C SER A 218 16.42 2.63 32.53
N ALA A 219 17.25 3.66 32.41
CA ALA A 219 18.56 3.76 33.05
C ALA A 219 18.48 4.27 34.50
N GLY A 220 17.28 4.51 35.04
CA GLY A 220 17.06 5.02 36.40
C GLY A 220 17.32 6.53 36.54
N LEU A 221 17.38 7.26 35.43
CA LEU A 221 17.57 8.72 35.44
C LEU A 221 16.23 9.44 35.61
N ILE A 222 16.28 10.60 36.26
CA ILE A 222 15.12 11.47 36.47
C ILE A 222 14.91 12.31 35.21
N VAL A 223 13.72 12.21 34.60
CA VAL A 223 13.36 12.95 33.39
C VAL A 223 12.27 13.99 33.69
N ALA A 224 12.41 15.20 33.15
CA ALA A 224 11.37 16.24 33.16
C ALA A 224 11.09 16.74 31.74
N GLN A 225 9.81 16.98 31.42
CA GLN A 225 9.36 17.40 30.09
C GLN A 225 8.07 18.27 30.14
N PRO A 226 8.04 19.46 29.50
CA PRO A 226 9.21 20.19 29.00
C PRO A 226 10.13 20.61 30.16
N ALA A 227 11.42 20.81 29.88
CA ALA A 227 12.36 21.29 30.89
C ALA A 227 12.54 22.80 30.79
N ARG A 228 12.59 23.48 31.93
CA ARG A 228 12.81 24.93 32.01
C ARG A 228 13.99 25.23 32.91
N VAL A 229 14.83 26.17 32.49
CA VAL A 229 15.98 26.62 33.28
C VAL A 229 16.18 28.11 33.12
N ARG A 230 16.43 28.80 34.24
CA ARG A 230 16.77 30.22 34.22
C ARG A 230 18.28 30.38 34.04
N GLY A 231 18.68 31.06 32.97
CA GLY A 231 20.08 31.38 32.69
C GLY A 231 20.65 32.42 33.64
N GLN A 232 21.97 32.58 33.64
CA GLN A 232 22.66 33.62 34.44
C GLN A 232 22.23 35.04 34.06
N SER A 233 21.75 35.22 32.83
CA SER A 233 21.15 36.47 32.33
C SER A 233 19.75 36.77 32.89
N GLY A 234 19.14 35.82 33.62
CA GLY A 234 17.78 35.94 34.16
C GLY A 234 16.67 35.45 33.20
N PHE A 235 16.99 35.18 31.92
CA PHE A 235 16.03 34.64 30.95
C PHE A 235 15.72 33.16 31.21
N GLU A 236 14.46 32.78 31.01
CA GLU A 236 14.02 31.38 31.08
C GLU A 236 14.17 30.72 29.72
N HIS A 237 14.90 29.61 29.67
CA HIS A 237 15.08 28.77 28.49
C HIS A 237 14.20 27.53 28.61
N VAL A 238 13.56 27.14 27.51
CA VAL A 238 12.73 25.94 27.41
C VAL A 238 13.45 24.93 26.54
N PHE A 239 13.57 23.71 27.04
CA PHE A 239 14.15 22.55 26.37
C PHE A 239 13.09 21.46 26.25
N ASP A 240 13.24 20.56 25.27
CA ASP A 240 12.31 19.45 25.09
C ASP A 240 12.26 18.54 26.31
N LEU A 241 13.42 18.21 26.88
CA LEU A 241 13.52 17.44 28.11
C LEU A 241 14.81 17.74 28.88
N SER A 242 14.84 17.36 30.15
CA SER A 242 16.06 17.28 30.94
C SER A 242 16.22 15.89 31.54
N VAL A 243 17.46 15.41 31.61
CA VAL A 243 17.84 14.13 32.21
C VAL A 243 18.81 14.37 33.37
N SER A 244 18.60 13.71 34.50
CA SER A 244 19.40 13.90 35.72
C SER A 244 19.72 12.59 36.45
N ASP A 245 20.93 12.49 37.00
CA ASP A 245 21.35 11.43 37.93
C ASP A 245 21.20 11.84 39.42
N GLY A 246 20.57 12.99 39.67
CA GLY A 246 20.45 13.60 41.00
C GLY A 246 21.62 14.50 41.40
N LYS A 247 22.73 14.48 40.66
CA LYS A 247 23.90 15.36 40.87
C LYS A 247 24.10 16.34 39.72
N ARG A 248 23.90 15.88 38.49
CA ARG A 248 24.08 16.65 37.25
C ARG A 248 22.79 16.59 36.44
N VAL A 249 22.51 17.69 35.73
CA VAL A 249 21.37 17.80 34.82
C VAL A 249 21.90 18.06 33.41
N VAL A 250 21.44 17.29 32.45
CA VAL A 250 21.65 17.51 31.01
C VAL A 250 20.34 17.98 30.41
N TYR A 251 20.35 19.13 29.74
CA TYR A 251 19.22 19.64 28.98
C TYR A 251 19.35 19.21 27.52
N VAL A 252 18.27 18.70 26.95
CA VAL A 252 18.24 18.15 25.59
C VAL A 252 17.21 18.91 24.78
N ASP A 253 17.66 19.46 23.65
CA ASP A 253 16.80 20.04 22.62
C ASP A 253 16.96 19.19 21.35
N VAL A 254 15.85 18.66 20.87
CA VAL A 254 15.78 17.84 19.66
C VAL A 254 15.44 18.77 18.52
N VAL A 255 16.37 18.88 17.58
CA VAL A 255 16.18 19.64 16.33
C VAL A 255 15.76 18.64 15.25
N ASP A 256 14.70 18.95 14.51
CA ASP A 256 14.25 18.10 13.41
C ASP A 256 15.23 18.15 12.23
N SER A 257 15.17 17.13 11.36
CA SER A 257 16.03 16.99 10.19
C SER A 257 15.54 17.78 8.97
N GLY A 258 14.52 18.63 9.13
CA GLY A 258 13.95 19.43 8.06
C GLY A 258 14.95 20.44 7.47
N PRO A 259 14.69 20.94 6.24
CA PRO A 259 15.49 22.02 5.69
C PRO A 259 15.45 23.23 6.64
N SER A 260 16.64 23.74 6.98
CA SER A 260 16.76 24.97 7.76
C SER A 260 16.08 26.09 6.98
N ALA A 261 15.07 26.73 7.58
CA ALA A 261 14.44 27.94 7.04
C ALA A 261 15.45 29.07 6.87
#